data_AF-A0AAV2GQE9-F1
#
_entry.id   AF-A0AAV2GQE9-F1
#
_cell.length_a   1.000
_cell.length_b   1.000
_cell.length_c   1.000
_cell.angle_alpha   90.00
_cell.angle_beta   90.00
_cell.angle_gamma   90.00
#
_symmetry.space_group_name_H-M   'P 1'
#
loop_
_entity.id
_entity.type
_entity.pdbx_description
1 polymer ?
#
loop_
_entity_poly.entity_id
_entity_poly.type
_entity_poly.pdbx_seq_one_letter_code
_entity_poly.pdbx_strand_id
1 'polypeptide(L)'
;MKPLVELMADFGSNMVDKAAYVLSVLVSLPEVRSSLVEEAGIPVQVEIVEVGSQRQKEIAVSVLLQLCEDNLVYRAMVAREGAILPLVARSVRHQSWSWSAPISNFFVFFFQSK
;
A
#
# COMPACT_ATOMS: atom_id res chain seq x y z
N MET A 1 -8.11 -14.72 2.15
CA MET A 1 -7.61 -13.39 1.71
C MET A 1 -7.93 -13.14 0.25
N LYS A 2 -7.70 -14.10 -0.64
CA LYS A 2 -7.97 -14.04 -2.08
C LYS A 2 -9.21 -13.24 -2.56
N PRO A 3 -10.44 -13.44 -2.04
CA PRO A 3 -11.61 -12.71 -2.55
C PRO A 3 -11.55 -11.19 -2.29
N LEU A 4 -10.88 -10.78 -1.21
CA LEU A 4 -10.67 -9.35 -0.92
C LEU A 4 -9.67 -8.74 -1.90
N VAL A 5 -8.60 -9.47 -2.23
CA VAL A 5 -7.59 -9.01 -3.19
C VAL A 5 -8.19 -8.90 -4.59
N GLU A 6 -9.00 -9.87 -5.01
CA GLU A 6 -9.71 -9.84 -6.29
C GLU A 6 -10.70 -8.66 -6.37
N LEU A 7 -11.47 -8.40 -5.31
CA LEU A 7 -12.36 -7.23 -5.24
C LEU A 7 -11.61 -5.90 -5.27
N MET A 8 -10.37 -5.86 -4.77
CA MET A 8 -9.51 -4.69 -4.82
C MET A 8 -8.87 -4.48 -6.19
N ALA A 9 -8.65 -5.57 -6.94
CA ALA A 9 -8.15 -5.52 -8.32
C ALA A 9 -9.25 -5.18 -9.35
N ASP A 10 -10.53 -5.41 -9.02
CA ASP A 10 -11.64 -5.01 -9.87
C ASP A 10 -12.01 -3.53 -9.66
N PHE A 11 -11.26 -2.64 -10.32
CA PHE A 11 -11.54 -1.20 -10.37
C PHE A 11 -12.85 -0.83 -11.08
N GLY A 12 -13.45 -1.76 -11.82
CA GLY A 12 -14.79 -1.59 -12.39
C GLY A 12 -15.90 -1.80 -11.34
N SER A 13 -15.57 -2.46 -10.23
CA SER A 13 -16.49 -2.65 -9.12
C SER A 13 -16.60 -1.37 -8.28
N ASN A 14 -17.81 -1.11 -7.77
CA ASN A 14 -18.03 -0.09 -6.73
C ASN A 14 -17.61 -0.59 -5.32
N MET A 15 -16.79 -1.65 -5.26
CA MET A 15 -16.44 -2.36 -4.04
C MET A 15 -14.99 -2.16 -3.60
N VAL A 16 -14.13 -1.58 -4.45
CA VAL A 16 -12.71 -1.31 -4.12
C VAL A 16 -12.57 -0.53 -2.81
N ASP A 17 -13.36 0.52 -2.59
CA ASP A 17 -13.30 1.33 -1.36
C ASP A 17 -13.63 0.51 -0.11
N LYS A 18 -14.64 -0.36 -0.20
CA LYS A 18 -15.09 -1.19 0.92
C LYS A 18 -14.08 -2.31 1.18
N ALA A 19 -13.56 -2.94 0.13
CA ALA A 19 -12.56 -3.98 0.23
C ALA A 19 -11.24 -3.44 0.78
N ALA A 20 -10.80 -2.26 0.33
CA ALA A 20 -9.63 -1.56 0.85
C ALA A 20 -9.79 -1.23 2.33
N TYR A 21 -10.96 -0.72 2.74
CA TYR A 21 -11.24 -0.44 4.15
C TYR A 21 -11.17 -1.72 5.00
N VAL A 22 -11.82 -2.80 4.59
CA VAL A 22 -11.76 -4.09 5.30
C VAL A 22 -10.32 -4.59 5.38
N LEU A 23 -9.56 -4.49 4.29
CA LEU A 23 -8.14 -4.88 4.29
C LEU A 23 -7.33 -4.06 5.29
N SER A 24 -7.53 -2.74 5.34
CA SER A 24 -6.80 -1.85 6.27
C SER A 24 -7.00 -2.22 7.73
N VAL A 25 -8.19 -2.74 8.08
CA VAL A 25 -8.48 -3.22 9.44
C VAL A 25 -7.78 -4.56 9.68
N LEU A 26 -7.91 -5.50 8.73
CA LEU A 26 -7.40 -6.86 8.87
C LEU A 26 -5.86 -6.93 8.87
N VAL A 27 -5.18 -6.07 8.11
CA VAL A 27 -3.73 -6.12 7.92
C VAL A 27 -2.95 -5.75 9.20
N SER A 28 -3.66 -5.28 10.23
CA SER A 28 -3.14 -5.15 11.60
C SER A 28 -2.69 -6.50 12.19
N LEU A 29 -3.20 -7.61 11.67
CA LEU A 29 -2.87 -8.97 12.10
C LEU A 29 -1.72 -9.56 11.25
N PRO A 30 -0.68 -10.16 11.86
CA PRO A 30 0.46 -10.73 11.13
C PRO A 30 0.08 -11.87 10.18
N GLU A 31 -0.88 -12.72 10.55
CA GLU A 31 -1.34 -13.84 9.73
C GLU A 31 -1.99 -13.36 8.43
N VAL A 32 -2.70 -12.23 8.52
CA VAL A 32 -3.35 -11.57 7.39
C VAL A 32 -2.32 -11.00 6.44
N ARG A 33 -1.25 -10.40 6.96
CA ARG A 33 -0.15 -9.84 6.15
C ARG A 33 0.54 -10.91 5.32
N SER A 34 0.89 -12.04 5.92
CA SER A 34 1.48 -13.17 5.18
C SER A 34 0.52 -13.70 4.11
N SER A 35 -0.77 -13.87 4.46
CA SER A 35 -1.80 -14.29 3.50
C SER A 35 -2.00 -13.29 2.36
N LEU A 36 -1.82 -11.99 2.61
CA LEU A 36 -1.92 -10.95 1.59
C LEU A 36 -0.75 -11.01 0.61
N VAL A 37 0.46 -11.28 1.09
CA VAL A 37 1.65 -11.45 0.23
C VAL A 37 1.53 -12.72 -0.62
N GLU A 38 1.10 -13.83 -0.02
CA GLU A 38 0.90 -15.11 -0.72
C GLU A 38 -0.14 -15.00 -1.85
N GLU A 39 -1.19 -14.21 -1.65
CA GLU A 39 -2.28 -14.01 -2.62
C GLU A 39 -2.01 -12.86 -3.60
N ALA A 40 -0.75 -12.52 -3.85
CA ALA A 40 -0.34 -11.44 -4.77
C ALA A 40 -0.98 -10.06 -4.45
N GLY A 41 -1.21 -9.77 -3.18
CA GLY A 41 -1.81 -8.52 -2.75
C GLY A 41 -0.91 -7.29 -2.90
N ILE A 42 0.42 -7.47 -2.90
CA ILE A 42 1.38 -6.35 -3.07
C ILE A 42 1.20 -5.67 -4.44
N PRO A 43 1.24 -6.39 -5.59
CA PRO A 43 0.96 -5.80 -6.90
C PRO A 43 -0.36 -5.03 -6.95
N VAL A 44 -1.43 -5.58 -6.37
CA VAL A 44 -2.75 -4.93 -6.33
C VAL A 44 -2.70 -3.62 -5.55
N GLN A 45 -2.00 -3.57 -4.41
CA GLN A 45 -1.82 -2.30 -3.69
C GLN A 45 -1.04 -1.28 -4.50
N VAL A 46 0.02 -1.69 -5.22
CA VAL A 46 0.81 -0.79 -6.07
C VAL A 46 -0.04 -0.21 -7.19
N GLU A 47 -0.85 -1.03 -7.85
CA GLU A 47 -1.78 -0.59 -8.88
C GLU A 47 -2.79 0.43 -8.33
N ILE A 48 -3.36 0.17 -7.15
CA ILE A 48 -4.27 1.14 -6.48
C ILE A 48 -3.55 2.47 -6.18
N VAL A 49 -2.26 2.42 -5.81
CA VAL A 49 -1.45 3.64 -5.59
C VAL A 49 -1.29 4.45 -6.87
N GLU A 50 -1.28 3.81 -8.04
CA GLU A 50 -1.15 4.46 -9.34
C GLU A 50 -2.49 5.00 -9.84
N VAL A 51 -3.51 4.15 -9.95
CA VAL A 51 -4.78 4.47 -10.65
C VAL A 51 -5.97 4.77 -9.73
N GLY A 52 -5.86 4.50 -8.43
CA GLY A 52 -6.97 4.62 -7.48
C GLY A 52 -7.42 6.06 -7.16
N SER A 53 -8.51 6.18 -6.42
CA SER A 53 -8.94 7.46 -5.84
C SER A 53 -8.01 7.91 -4.71
N GLN A 54 -8.05 9.19 -4.32
CA GLN A 54 -7.18 9.68 -3.23
C GLN A 54 -7.32 8.87 -1.94
N ARG A 55 -8.56 8.49 -1.58
CA ARG A 55 -8.84 7.66 -0.41
C ARG A 55 -8.26 6.25 -0.55
N GLN A 56 -8.40 5.64 -1.73
CA GLN A 56 -7.85 4.31 -1.99
C GLN A 56 -6.32 4.32 -1.92
N LYS A 57 -5.70 5.37 -2.45
CA LYS A 57 -4.25 5.57 -2.39
C LYS A 57 -3.74 5.65 -0.95
N GLU A 58 -4.41 6.43 -0.09
CA GLU A 58 -4.04 6.52 1.33
C GLU A 58 -4.12 5.16 2.03
N ILE A 59 -5.17 4.40 1.76
CA ILE A 59 -5.35 3.06 2.32
C ILE A 59 -4.27 2.10 1.82
N ALA A 60 -4.02 2.07 0.51
CA ALA A 60 -3.03 1.19 -0.10
C ALA A 60 -1.61 1.48 0.40
N VAL A 61 -1.25 2.76 0.55
CA VAL A 61 0.02 3.17 1.16
C VAL A 61 0.09 2.68 2.62
N SER A 62 -0.98 2.81 3.41
CA SER A 62 -1.01 2.32 4.79
C SER A 62 -0.81 0.80 4.87
N VAL A 63 -1.40 0.03 3.95
CA VAL A 63 -1.22 -1.42 3.87
C VAL A 63 0.24 -1.77 3.52
N LEU A 64 0.82 -1.11 2.51
CA LEU A 64 2.22 -1.31 2.13
C LEU A 64 3.19 -0.95 3.27
N LEU A 65 2.85 0.09 4.03
CA LEU A 65 3.60 0.52 5.22
C LEU A 65 3.65 -0.58 6.28
N GLN A 66 2.48 -1.13 6.64
CA GLN A 66 2.36 -2.17 7.66
C GLN A 66 3.05 -3.48 7.23
N LEU A 67 3.02 -3.81 5.94
CA LEU A 67 3.80 -4.93 5.39
C LEU A 67 5.30 -4.70 5.56
N CYS A 68 5.76 -3.47 5.30
CA CYS A 68 7.15 -3.11 5.47
C CYS A 68 7.58 -3.09 6.94
N GLU A 69 6.75 -2.61 7.87
CA GLU A 69 7.13 -2.53 9.29
C GLU A 69 7.49 -3.90 9.88
N ASP A 70 6.79 -4.95 9.46
CA ASP A 70 6.90 -6.26 10.10
C ASP A 70 8.04 -7.16 9.58
N ASN A 71 8.42 -7.04 8.29
CA ASN A 71 9.39 -7.97 7.71
C ASN A 71 10.27 -7.35 6.62
N LEU A 72 11.59 -7.54 6.74
CA LEU A 72 12.58 -7.14 5.74
C LEU A 72 12.36 -7.79 4.37
N VAL A 73 11.83 -9.01 4.32
CA VAL A 73 11.49 -9.71 3.07
C VAL A 73 10.34 -9.01 2.35
N TYR A 74 9.32 -8.58 3.09
CA TYR A 74 8.19 -7.82 2.51
C TYR A 74 8.65 -6.46 2.02
N ARG A 75 9.57 -5.79 2.73
CA ARG A 75 10.22 -4.55 2.25
C ARG A 75 10.91 -4.77 0.90
N ALA A 76 11.67 -5.84 0.76
CA ALA A 76 12.37 -6.17 -0.49
C ALA A 76 11.39 -6.47 -1.63
N MET A 77 10.26 -7.13 -1.35
CA MET A 77 9.21 -7.38 -2.34
C MET A 77 8.52 -6.09 -2.81
N VAL A 78 8.11 -5.22 -1.87
CA VAL A 78 7.53 -3.90 -2.19
C VAL A 78 8.51 -3.04 -2.99
N ALA A 79 9.81 -3.09 -2.65
CA ALA A 79 10.85 -2.41 -3.40
C ALA A 79 11.00 -2.93 -4.84
N ARG A 80 10.84 -4.26 -5.03
CA ARG A 80 11.02 -4.93 -6.32
C ARG A 80 9.83 -4.75 -7.27
N GLU A 81 8.62 -4.68 -6.73
CA GLU A 81 7.38 -4.41 -7.50
C GLU A 81 7.28 -2.96 -7.99
N GLY A 82 8.35 -2.17 -7.89
CA GLY A 82 8.40 -0.84 -8.46
C GLY A 82 7.65 0.22 -7.64
N ALA A 83 7.08 -0.12 -6.48
CA ALA A 83 6.37 0.83 -5.61
C ALA A 83 7.23 2.07 -5.26
N ILE A 84 8.56 1.93 -5.28
CA ILE A 84 9.50 3.02 -5.03
C ILE A 84 9.33 4.17 -6.05
N LEU A 85 9.09 3.89 -7.33
CA LEU A 85 9.01 4.92 -8.38
C LEU A 85 7.73 5.78 -8.29
N PRO A 86 6.51 5.23 -8.15
CA PRO A 86 5.28 6.00 -7.92
C PRO A 86 5.31 6.77 -6.60
N LEU A 87 5.87 6.16 -5.55
CA LEU A 87 6.02 6.80 -4.24
C LEU A 87 6.97 8.03 -4.36
N VAL A 88 8.13 7.88 -5.00
CA VAL A 88 9.13 8.96 -5.18
C VAL A 88 8.66 10.06 -6.13
N ALA A 89 8.02 9.71 -7.24
CA ALA A 89 7.50 10.67 -8.20
C ALA A 89 6.43 11.60 -7.55
N ARG A 90 5.74 11.12 -6.51
CA ARG A 90 4.73 11.87 -5.77
C ARG A 90 5.33 12.83 -4.74
N SER A 91 6.47 12.51 -4.12
CA SER A 91 7.16 13.40 -3.18
C SER A 91 7.70 14.67 -3.85
N VAL A 92 8.04 14.61 -5.14
CA VAL A 92 8.71 15.72 -5.85
C VAL A 92 7.72 16.71 -6.48
N ARG A 93 6.45 16.36 -6.69
CA ARG A 93 5.54 17.15 -7.55
C ARG A 93 4.52 18.06 -6.86
N HIS A 94 4.30 18.00 -5.54
CA HIS A 94 3.28 18.85 -4.92
C HIS A 94 3.62 19.32 -3.50
N GLN A 95 3.90 20.63 -3.36
CA GLN A 95 3.74 21.42 -2.13
C GLN A 95 2.26 21.65 -1.78
N SER A 96 1.41 20.61 -1.82
CA SER A 96 -0.03 20.73 -1.52
C SER A 96 -0.66 19.39 -1.12
N TRP A 97 0.02 18.60 -0.27
CA TRP A 97 -0.58 17.41 0.33
C TRP A 97 -0.44 17.49 1.85
N SER A 98 -1.56 17.67 2.54
CA SER A 98 -1.64 17.48 3.99
C SER A 98 -1.69 15.99 4.32
N TRP A 99 -0.57 15.29 4.13
CA TRP A 99 -0.44 13.95 4.66
C TRP A 99 -0.55 14.00 6.18
N SER A 100 -1.35 13.12 6.76
CA SER A 100 -1.29 12.83 8.19
C SER A 100 0.16 12.44 8.53
N ALA A 101 0.73 13.06 9.56
CA ALA A 101 2.14 12.97 9.97
C ALA A 101 2.81 11.57 9.93
N PRO A 102 2.11 10.44 10.15
CA PRO A 102 2.74 9.11 10.08
C PRO A 102 3.28 8.74 8.69
N ILE A 103 2.59 9.14 7.61
CA ILE A 103 2.91 8.71 6.24
C ILE A 103 4.15 9.46 5.71
N SER A 104 4.32 10.72 6.12
CA SER A 104 5.46 11.56 5.75
C SER A 104 6.78 11.06 6.34
N ASN A 105 6.76 10.54 7.58
CA ASN A 105 7.96 10.02 8.24
C ASN A 105 8.49 8.74 7.59
N PHE A 106 7.62 7.94 6.99
CA PHE A 106 8.02 6.68 6.36
C PHE A 106 8.82 6.89 5.07
N PHE A 107 8.49 7.92 4.30
CA PHE A 107 9.27 8.31 3.12
C PHE A 107 10.69 8.75 3.49
N VAL A 108 10.84 9.46 4.61
CA VAL A 108 12.15 9.81 5.16
C VAL A 108 12.89 8.56 5.63
N PHE A 109 12.19 7.61 6.27
CA PHE A 109 12.79 6.36 6.77
C PHE A 109 13.27 5.43 5.64
N PHE A 110 12.50 5.31 4.56
CA PHE A 110 12.85 4.49 3.38
C PHE A 110 14.02 5.09 2.57
N PHE A 111 14.23 6.41 2.63
CA PHE A 111 15.36 7.09 1.96
C PHE A 111 16.59 7.30 2.85
N GLN A 112 16.45 7.30 4.19
CA GLN A 112 17.59 7.46 5.11
C GLN A 112 18.26 6.16 5.54
N SER A 113 17.65 4.99 5.32
CA SER A 113 18.35 3.69 5.47
C SER A 113 19.21 3.38 4.25
N LYS A 114 20.33 4.08 4.12
CA LYS A 114 21.54 3.56 3.46
C LYS A 114 22.59 3.26 4.51
#